data_AF-A0AAE3LG92-F1
#
_entry.id   AF-A0AAE3LG92-F1
#
_cell.length_a   1.000
_cell.length_b   1.000
_cell.length_c   1.000
_cell.angle_alpha   90.00
_cell.angle_beta   90.00
_cell.angle_gamma   90.00
#
_symmetry.space_group_name_H-M   'P 1'
#
loop_
_entity.id
_entity.type
_entity.pdbx_description
1 polymer ?
#
loop_
_entity_poly.entity_id
_entity_poly.type
_entity_poly.pdbx_seq_one_letter_code
_entity_poly.pdbx_strand_id
1 'polypeptide(L)'
;MVGSVATEFTDLFGSNPVVHGLVGGLFIATMNLIGASLVLVWRDPSERTLDGALGFAAGVMMAAAFTSLILPGIDATEVVVPGVAADGLVQPLPVLFGVLLGALALDRSDVIVPHAHYLLTGRKRRDAAGPGETVPSVDDPRVASVVLFILAITLHNMPEGLAVGVGFGSGNVADALPLMLAIGIQNVPEGLAVSVAAINAGLNRRAYAIFAGIRAGVVEVPLAVAGAAAVVVFEPLLPYAMGFAAGAMLFVISDEIVPETHTRGNERIATLGLMVGVVLMLYLDVALG
;
A
#
# COMPACT_ATOMS: atom_id res chain seq x y z
N MET A 1 -8.41 18.13 19.76
CA MET A 1 -7.57 16.92 19.93
C MET A 1 -6.68 16.72 18.72
N VAL A 2 -7.19 16.80 17.49
CA VAL A 2 -6.38 16.70 16.25
C VAL A 2 -5.16 17.62 16.21
N GLY A 3 -5.37 18.92 16.40
CA GLY A 3 -4.26 19.88 16.43
C GLY A 3 -3.23 19.63 17.54
N SER A 4 -3.60 18.94 18.63
CA SER A 4 -2.62 18.60 19.68
C SER A 4 -1.73 17.43 19.26
N VAL A 5 -2.26 16.41 18.58
CA VAL A 5 -1.47 15.25 18.12
C VAL A 5 -0.48 15.65 17.02
N ALA A 6 -0.91 16.45 16.04
CA ALA A 6 -0.02 16.95 14.99
C ALA A 6 1.09 17.86 15.57
N THR A 7 0.75 18.68 16.57
CA THR A 7 1.72 19.52 17.28
C THR A 7 2.71 18.66 18.08
N GLU A 8 2.23 17.69 18.86
CA GLU A 8 3.07 16.76 19.63
C GLU A 8 4.03 15.97 18.72
N PHE A 9 3.54 15.52 17.55
CA PHE A 9 4.38 14.83 16.57
C PHE A 9 5.49 15.75 16.04
N THR A 10 5.14 17.00 15.72
CA THR A 10 6.10 18.00 15.24
C THR A 10 7.09 18.42 16.33
N ASP A 11 6.66 18.51 17.59
CA ASP A 11 7.52 18.79 18.74
C ASP A 11 8.52 17.67 18.98
N LEU A 12 8.11 16.41 18.76
CA LEU A 12 8.94 15.23 18.97
C LEU A 12 9.96 14.99 17.84
N PHE A 13 9.54 15.17 16.59
CA PHE A 13 10.34 14.81 15.40
C PHE A 13 10.87 16.02 14.61
N GLY A 14 10.59 17.24 15.07
CA GLY A 14 10.93 18.49 14.39
C GLY A 14 9.94 18.83 13.26
N SER A 15 10.27 19.84 12.47
CA SER A 15 9.39 20.36 11.40
C SER A 15 9.80 19.96 9.98
N ASN A 16 10.79 19.06 9.82
CA ASN A 16 11.29 18.68 8.51
C ASN A 16 10.39 17.58 7.88
N PRO A 17 9.70 17.84 6.75
CA PRO A 17 8.80 16.86 6.13
C PRO A 17 9.49 15.57 5.69
N VAL A 18 10.78 15.62 5.35
CA VAL A 18 11.54 14.41 4.98
C VAL A 18 11.81 13.53 6.21
N VAL A 19 12.02 14.16 7.38
CA VAL A 19 12.13 13.43 8.66
C VAL A 19 10.78 12.81 9.02
N HIS A 20 9.68 13.52 8.80
CA HIS A 20 8.34 12.95 8.98
C HIS A 20 8.08 11.77 8.04
N GLY A 21 8.47 11.88 6.77
CA GLY A 21 8.42 10.76 5.82
C GLY A 21 9.25 9.55 6.27
N LEU A 22 10.44 9.77 6.85
CA LEU A 22 11.25 8.69 7.45
C LEU A 22 10.55 8.04 8.65
N VAL A 23 10.02 8.84 9.58
CA VAL A 23 9.30 8.36 10.76
C VAL A 23 8.06 7.57 10.33
N GLY A 24 7.30 8.09 9.37
CA GLY A 24 6.14 7.43 8.79
C GLY A 24 6.51 6.10 8.15
N GLY A 25 7.51 6.09 7.27
CA GLY A 25 8.02 4.88 6.63
C GLY A 25 8.49 3.83 7.64
N LEU A 26 9.22 4.23 8.69
CA LEU A 26 9.64 3.32 9.76
C LEU A 26 8.44 2.77 10.54
N PHE A 27 7.42 3.59 10.79
CA PHE A 27 6.21 3.18 11.48
C PHE A 27 5.46 2.10 10.69
N ILE A 28 5.15 2.34 9.41
CA ILE A 28 4.41 1.38 8.58
C ILE A 28 5.20 0.08 8.35
N ALA A 29 6.52 0.18 8.12
CA ALA A 29 7.38 -1.00 7.99
C ALA A 29 7.45 -1.80 9.29
N THR A 30 7.41 -1.12 10.44
CA THR A 30 7.37 -1.78 11.76
C THR A 30 6.04 -2.50 11.98
N MET A 31 4.92 -1.90 11.56
CA MET A 31 3.62 -2.57 11.63
C MET A 31 3.57 -3.80 10.74
N ASN A 32 4.14 -3.72 9.53
CA ASN A 32 4.29 -4.89 8.66
C ASN A 32 5.13 -6.00 9.32
N LEU A 33 6.26 -5.64 9.95
CA LEU A 33 7.09 -6.57 10.74
C LEU A 33 6.29 -7.20 11.90
N ILE A 34 5.48 -6.42 12.62
CA ILE A 34 4.62 -6.93 13.69
C ILE A 34 3.67 -7.97 13.11
N GLY A 35 2.97 -7.64 12.01
CA GLY A 35 2.12 -8.57 11.26
C GLY A 35 2.84 -9.87 10.89
N ALA A 36 3.99 -9.75 10.23
CA ALA A 36 4.82 -10.87 9.81
C ALA A 36 5.26 -11.76 10.98
N SER A 37 5.52 -11.16 12.15
CA SER A 37 5.94 -11.88 13.35
C SER A 37 4.80 -12.65 14.04
N LEU A 38 3.53 -12.28 13.81
CA LEU A 38 2.37 -12.97 14.40
C LEU A 38 2.32 -14.45 14.05
N VAL A 39 2.92 -14.85 12.93
CA VAL A 39 3.03 -16.25 12.51
C VAL A 39 3.78 -17.14 13.52
N LEU A 40 4.60 -16.55 14.40
CA LEU A 40 5.27 -17.28 15.50
C LEU A 40 4.29 -17.84 16.53
N VAL A 41 3.19 -17.11 16.74
CA VAL A 41 2.13 -17.42 17.72
C VAL A 41 0.93 -18.04 17.02
N TRP A 42 0.49 -17.46 15.90
CA TRP A 42 -0.64 -17.91 15.09
C TRP A 42 -0.16 -18.54 13.78
N ARG A 43 0.22 -19.83 13.85
CA ARG A 43 0.97 -20.51 12.79
C ARG A 43 0.16 -20.89 11.56
N ASP A 44 -1.13 -21.17 11.76
CA ASP A 44 -2.00 -21.71 10.72
C ASP A 44 -3.37 -21.04 10.80
N PRO A 45 -3.46 -19.73 10.45
CA PRO A 45 -4.74 -19.06 10.35
C PRO A 45 -5.56 -19.70 9.21
N SER A 46 -6.85 -19.90 9.46
CA SER A 46 -7.74 -20.41 8.42
C SER A 46 -7.80 -19.48 7.21
N GLU A 47 -7.98 -20.02 6.01
CA GLU A 47 -8.15 -19.22 4.78
C GLU A 47 -9.26 -18.16 4.95
N ARG A 48 -10.35 -18.53 5.62
CA ARG A 48 -11.46 -17.61 5.96
C ARG A 48 -11.01 -16.40 6.79
N THR A 49 -10.11 -16.60 7.75
CA THR A 49 -9.54 -15.52 8.55
C THR A 49 -8.66 -14.63 7.69
N LEU A 50 -7.81 -15.25 6.87
CA LEU A 50 -6.89 -14.53 6.01
C LEU A 50 -7.63 -13.68 4.97
N ASP A 51 -8.64 -14.24 4.32
CA ASP A 51 -9.47 -13.53 3.34
C ASP A 51 -10.25 -12.37 4.00
N GLY A 52 -10.68 -12.53 5.25
CA GLY A 52 -11.28 -11.44 6.03
C GLY A 52 -10.28 -10.33 6.38
N ALA A 53 -9.05 -10.69 6.74
CA ALA A 53 -7.99 -9.74 7.09
C ALA A 53 -7.49 -8.96 5.86
N LEU A 54 -7.33 -9.64 4.71
CA LEU A 54 -7.00 -9.03 3.42
C LEU A 54 -8.15 -8.17 2.90
N GLY A 55 -9.40 -8.61 3.06
CA GLY A 55 -10.57 -7.79 2.77
C GLY A 55 -10.56 -6.49 3.58
N PHE A 56 -10.27 -6.58 4.88
CA PHE A 56 -10.08 -5.41 5.75
C PHE A 56 -8.99 -4.47 5.24
N ALA A 57 -7.83 -4.99 4.86
CA ALA A 57 -6.74 -4.20 4.30
C ALA A 57 -7.15 -3.45 3.02
N ALA A 58 -7.80 -4.14 2.08
CA ALA A 58 -8.38 -3.53 0.88
C ALA A 58 -9.39 -2.42 1.21
N GLY A 59 -10.22 -2.61 2.24
CA GLY A 59 -11.17 -1.59 2.68
C GLY A 59 -10.49 -0.32 3.21
N VAL A 60 -9.44 -0.48 4.02
CA VAL A 60 -8.65 0.64 4.54
C VAL A 60 -7.99 1.41 3.40
N MET A 61 -7.28 0.71 2.51
CA MET A 61 -6.60 1.33 1.36
C MET A 61 -7.59 1.99 0.40
N MET A 62 -8.75 1.38 0.14
CA MET A 62 -9.76 1.94 -0.74
C MET A 62 -10.25 3.28 -0.20
N ALA A 63 -10.61 3.35 1.08
CA ALA A 63 -11.06 4.59 1.69
C ALA A 63 -9.93 5.63 1.72
N ALA A 64 -8.70 5.25 2.09
CA ALA A 64 -7.55 6.15 2.16
C ALA A 64 -7.18 6.75 0.79
N ALA A 65 -7.28 5.97 -0.28
CA ALA A 65 -7.07 6.45 -1.64
C ALA A 65 -7.99 7.63 -1.98
N PHE A 66 -9.24 7.61 -1.53
CA PHE A 66 -10.15 8.73 -1.74
C PHE A 66 -9.95 9.85 -0.73
N THR A 67 -10.00 9.56 0.57
CA THR A 67 -10.09 10.61 1.60
C THR A 67 -8.76 11.25 1.93
N SER A 68 -7.65 10.52 1.82
CA SER A 68 -6.33 11.01 2.25
C SER A 68 -5.36 11.22 1.09
N LEU A 69 -5.76 10.95 -0.15
CA LEU A 69 -4.93 11.17 -1.33
C LEU A 69 -5.65 11.89 -2.47
N ILE A 70 -6.75 11.33 -3.00
CA ILE A 70 -7.44 11.98 -4.12
C ILE A 70 -8.02 13.32 -3.70
N LEU A 71 -8.80 13.38 -2.61
CA LEU A 71 -9.42 14.63 -2.18
C LEU A 71 -8.38 15.69 -1.76
N PRO A 72 -7.41 15.39 -0.86
CA PRO A 72 -6.37 16.36 -0.51
C PRO A 72 -5.50 16.75 -1.71
N GLY A 73 -5.27 15.82 -2.65
CA GLY A 73 -4.60 16.10 -3.91
C GLY A 73 -5.33 17.13 -4.76
N ILE A 74 -6.66 17.05 -4.82
CA ILE A 74 -7.48 17.98 -5.61
C ILE A 74 -7.39 19.37 -4.98
N ASP A 75 -7.48 19.44 -3.66
CA ASP A 75 -7.33 20.69 -2.91
C ASP A 75 -5.93 21.29 -3.08
N ALA A 76 -4.89 20.46 -3.16
CA ALA A 76 -3.52 20.88 -3.42
C ALA A 76 -3.27 21.39 -4.85
N THR A 77 -4.24 21.36 -5.77
CA THR A 77 -4.00 21.78 -7.17
C THR A 77 -3.66 23.26 -7.33
N GLU A 78 -3.99 24.11 -6.36
CA GLU A 78 -3.62 25.53 -6.37
C GLU A 78 -2.10 25.75 -6.48
N VAL A 79 -1.28 24.81 -5.97
CA VAL A 79 0.20 24.89 -6.09
C VAL A 79 0.69 24.76 -7.53
N VAL A 80 -0.11 24.16 -8.42
CA VAL A 80 0.19 23.98 -9.85
C VAL A 80 -0.51 25.04 -10.70
N VAL A 81 -1.77 25.34 -10.38
CA VAL A 81 -2.59 26.32 -11.11
C VAL A 81 -3.06 27.39 -10.12
N PRO A 82 -2.27 28.46 -9.91
CA PRO A 82 -2.63 29.52 -8.97
C PRO A 82 -3.97 30.18 -9.33
N GLY A 83 -4.86 30.33 -8.36
CA GLY A 83 -6.19 30.91 -8.56
C GLY A 83 -7.19 29.99 -9.27
N VAL A 84 -6.92 28.68 -9.34
CA VAL A 84 -7.90 27.70 -9.78
C VAL A 84 -9.14 27.77 -8.88
N ALA A 85 -10.33 27.76 -9.48
CA ALA A 85 -11.57 27.71 -8.71
C ALA A 85 -11.70 26.35 -8.01
N ALA A 86 -12.07 26.34 -6.74
CA ALA A 86 -12.25 25.14 -5.91
C ALA A 86 -13.42 24.24 -6.35
N ASP A 87 -14.21 24.67 -7.33
CA ASP A 87 -15.28 23.91 -8.00
C ASP A 87 -15.07 23.87 -9.52
N GLY A 88 -13.88 24.26 -9.99
CA GLY A 88 -13.55 24.36 -11.40
C GLY A 88 -13.23 23.00 -12.03
N LEU A 89 -13.62 22.83 -13.29
CA LEU A 89 -13.33 21.63 -14.08
C LEU A 89 -11.83 21.30 -14.22
N VAL A 90 -10.96 22.29 -13.99
CA VAL A 90 -9.49 22.15 -14.10
C VAL A 90 -8.88 21.59 -12.81
N GLN A 91 -9.49 21.85 -11.65
CA GLN A 91 -8.94 21.50 -10.35
C GLN A 91 -8.64 20.00 -10.20
N PRO A 92 -9.52 19.05 -10.61
CA PRO A 92 -9.20 17.64 -10.43
C PRO A 92 -8.20 17.08 -11.45
N LEU A 93 -7.89 17.81 -12.52
CA LEU A 93 -7.15 17.24 -13.66
C LEU A 93 -5.75 16.75 -13.32
N PRO A 94 -4.92 17.47 -12.53
CA PRO A 94 -3.59 16.98 -12.15
C PRO A 94 -3.63 15.66 -11.38
N VAL A 95 -4.56 15.55 -10.43
CA VAL A 95 -4.72 14.35 -9.60
C VAL A 95 -5.24 13.19 -10.42
N LEU A 96 -6.28 13.40 -11.25
CA LEU A 96 -6.81 12.34 -12.11
C LEU A 96 -5.79 11.86 -13.13
N PHE A 97 -4.95 12.76 -13.65
CA PHE A 97 -3.81 12.36 -14.47
C PHE A 97 -2.82 11.50 -13.67
N GLY A 98 -2.51 11.89 -12.44
CA GLY A 98 -1.73 11.09 -11.50
C GLY A 98 -2.33 9.70 -11.28
N VAL A 99 -3.63 9.61 -11.02
CA VAL A 99 -4.37 8.33 -10.82
C VAL A 99 -4.19 7.40 -12.01
N LEU A 100 -4.40 7.92 -13.23
CA LEU A 100 -4.22 7.12 -14.45
C LEU A 100 -2.76 6.69 -14.62
N LEU A 101 -1.80 7.57 -14.32
CA LEU A 101 -0.38 7.26 -14.41
C LEU A 101 0.04 6.21 -13.39
N GLY A 102 -0.46 6.29 -12.16
CA GLY A 102 -0.20 5.31 -11.10
C GLY A 102 -0.76 3.94 -11.44
N ALA A 103 -2.03 3.88 -11.86
CA ALA A 103 -2.65 2.64 -12.31
C ALA A 103 -1.89 2.03 -13.50
N LEU A 104 -1.53 2.85 -14.50
CA LEU A 104 -0.74 2.40 -15.65
C LEU A 104 0.66 1.93 -15.26
N ALA A 105 1.33 2.61 -14.31
CA ALA A 105 2.64 2.20 -13.85
C ALA A 105 2.60 0.82 -13.19
N LEU A 106 1.58 0.53 -12.40
CA LEU A 106 1.40 -0.79 -11.76
C LEU A 106 0.97 -1.85 -12.79
N ASP A 107 0.03 -1.55 -13.68
CA ASP A 107 -0.34 -2.42 -14.83
C ASP A 107 0.88 -2.83 -15.68
N ARG A 108 1.81 -1.90 -15.92
CA ARG A 108 3.05 -2.21 -16.65
C ARG A 108 4.12 -2.88 -15.78
N SER A 109 4.05 -2.75 -14.46
CA SER A 109 4.94 -3.46 -13.55
C SER A 109 4.71 -4.97 -13.58
N ASP A 110 3.51 -5.43 -13.95
CA ASP A 110 3.22 -6.85 -14.19
C ASP A 110 4.01 -7.45 -15.36
N VAL A 111 4.48 -6.62 -16.29
CA VAL A 111 5.39 -7.04 -17.37
C VAL A 111 6.81 -7.28 -16.84
N ILE A 112 7.18 -6.59 -15.75
CA ILE A 112 8.50 -6.70 -15.08
C ILE A 112 8.51 -7.87 -14.09
N VAL A 113 7.34 -8.20 -13.51
CA VAL A 113 7.13 -9.38 -12.66
C VAL A 113 6.14 -10.33 -13.35
N PRO A 114 6.48 -10.85 -14.54
CA PRO A 114 5.59 -11.77 -15.21
C PRO A 114 5.47 -13.00 -14.31
N HIS A 115 4.24 -13.41 -14.02
CA HIS A 115 3.86 -14.63 -13.29
C HIS A 115 3.60 -14.54 -11.78
N ALA A 116 3.53 -13.37 -11.13
CA ALA A 116 3.02 -13.28 -9.75
C ALA A 116 1.63 -13.97 -9.59
N HIS A 117 0.75 -13.77 -10.58
CA HIS A 117 -0.62 -14.30 -10.61
C HIS A 117 -0.72 -15.83 -10.66
N TYR A 118 0.26 -16.53 -11.25
CA TYR A 118 0.27 -18.00 -11.32
C TYR A 118 0.45 -18.66 -9.94
N LEU A 119 0.95 -17.89 -8.97
CA LEU A 119 1.52 -18.40 -7.72
C LEU A 119 0.64 -18.15 -6.51
N LEU A 120 -0.18 -17.10 -6.55
CA LEU A 120 -1.28 -16.86 -5.62
C LEU A 120 -2.43 -17.87 -5.83
N THR A 121 -2.79 -18.13 -7.09
CA THR A 121 -4.01 -18.88 -7.43
C THR A 121 -3.77 -20.33 -7.89
N GLY A 122 -2.51 -20.68 -8.20
CA GLY A 122 -2.19 -21.93 -8.88
C GLY A 122 -2.76 -22.04 -10.31
N ARG A 123 -3.26 -20.95 -10.90
CA ARG A 123 -3.87 -20.91 -12.24
C ARG A 123 -3.20 -19.86 -13.13
N LYS A 124 -2.96 -20.22 -14.39
CA LYS A 124 -2.49 -19.28 -15.42
C LYS A 124 -3.62 -18.33 -15.83
N ARG A 125 -3.36 -17.02 -15.79
CA ARG A 125 -4.15 -16.02 -16.53
C ARG A 125 -4.06 -16.34 -18.03
N ARG A 126 -5.17 -16.21 -18.77
CA ARG A 126 -5.21 -16.48 -20.23
C ARG A 126 -4.58 -15.36 -21.07
N ASP A 127 -4.34 -14.23 -20.44
CA ASP A 127 -3.90 -12.93 -20.94
C ASP A 127 -2.48 -12.55 -20.48
N ALA A 128 -1.83 -13.41 -19.68
CA ALA A 128 -0.40 -13.27 -19.42
C ALA A 128 0.37 -13.39 -20.74
N ALA A 129 1.29 -12.45 -20.99
CA ALA A 129 2.17 -12.45 -22.15
C ALA A 129 2.79 -13.85 -22.34
N GLY A 130 2.77 -14.34 -23.58
CA GLY A 130 3.04 -15.74 -23.90
C GLY A 130 4.37 -16.27 -23.34
N PRO A 131 4.48 -17.59 -23.11
CA PRO A 131 5.65 -18.22 -22.52
C PRO A 131 6.80 -18.24 -23.55
N GLY A 132 7.49 -17.12 -23.69
CA GLY A 132 8.65 -16.97 -24.56
C GLY A 132 9.91 -16.52 -23.84
N GLU A 133 9.80 -15.98 -22.62
CA GLU A 133 10.95 -15.41 -21.92
C GLU A 133 11.24 -16.18 -20.64
N THR A 134 12.40 -16.83 -20.68
CA THR A 134 13.02 -17.56 -19.59
C THR A 134 13.12 -16.67 -18.35
N VAL A 135 12.45 -17.09 -17.27
CA VAL A 135 12.68 -16.58 -15.92
C VAL A 135 14.19 -16.62 -15.63
N PRO A 136 14.78 -15.65 -14.92
CA PRO A 136 16.16 -15.76 -14.43
C PRO A 136 16.31 -17.13 -13.76
N SER A 137 17.32 -17.88 -14.17
CA SER A 137 17.58 -19.27 -13.79
C SER A 137 17.43 -19.52 -12.28
N VAL A 138 16.24 -19.98 -11.87
CA VAL A 138 15.98 -20.58 -10.56
C VAL A 138 15.53 -22.00 -10.87
N ASP A 139 16.43 -22.96 -10.66
CA ASP A 139 16.27 -24.36 -11.09
C ASP A 139 15.14 -25.11 -10.34
N ASP A 140 14.56 -24.51 -9.29
CA ASP A 140 13.46 -25.08 -8.51
C ASP A 140 12.15 -24.26 -8.70
N PRO A 141 11.11 -24.85 -9.32
CA PRO A 141 9.81 -24.20 -9.51
C PRO A 141 9.19 -23.64 -8.23
N ARG A 142 9.43 -24.27 -7.07
CA ARG A 142 8.90 -23.80 -5.76
C ARG A 142 9.61 -22.56 -5.26
N VAL A 143 10.92 -22.45 -5.51
CA VAL A 143 11.70 -21.26 -5.15
C VAL A 143 11.33 -20.10 -6.06
N ALA A 144 11.11 -20.36 -7.35
CA ALA A 144 10.57 -19.37 -8.29
C ALA A 144 9.19 -18.84 -7.82
N SER A 145 8.30 -19.73 -7.37
CA SER A 145 7.00 -19.36 -6.81
C SER A 145 7.08 -18.37 -5.64
N VAL A 146 8.00 -18.63 -4.74
CA VAL A 146 8.21 -17.82 -3.55
C VAL A 146 8.79 -16.46 -3.88
N VAL A 147 9.80 -16.43 -4.75
CA VAL A 147 10.49 -15.19 -5.12
C VAL A 147 9.54 -14.24 -5.82
N LEU A 148 8.71 -14.76 -6.74
CA LEU A 148 7.69 -13.99 -7.44
C LEU A 148 6.57 -13.51 -6.49
N PHE A 149 6.17 -14.30 -5.49
CA PHE A 149 5.20 -13.87 -4.48
C PHE A 149 5.75 -12.73 -3.60
N ILE A 150 6.98 -12.86 -3.10
CA ILE A 150 7.65 -11.80 -2.33
C ILE A 150 7.80 -10.54 -3.18
N LEU A 151 8.12 -10.70 -4.47
CA LEU A 151 8.25 -9.58 -5.39
C LEU A 151 6.91 -8.89 -5.67
N ALA A 152 5.82 -9.63 -5.80
CA ALA A 152 4.47 -9.08 -5.95
C ALA A 152 4.08 -8.19 -4.76
N ILE A 153 4.23 -8.72 -3.54
CA ILE A 153 3.97 -7.95 -2.31
C ILE A 153 4.92 -6.76 -2.19
N THR A 154 6.19 -6.94 -2.56
CA THR A 154 7.13 -5.81 -2.55
C THR A 154 6.63 -4.69 -3.45
N LEU A 155 6.05 -5.00 -4.62
CA LEU A 155 5.42 -4.00 -5.49
C LEU A 155 4.15 -3.38 -4.86
N HIS A 156 3.38 -4.13 -4.07
CA HIS A 156 2.21 -3.62 -3.34
C HIS A 156 2.56 -2.62 -2.26
N ASN A 157 3.66 -2.84 -1.55
CA ASN A 157 4.12 -1.94 -0.50
C ASN A 157 4.75 -0.65 -1.08
N MET A 158 5.04 -0.60 -2.38
CA MET A 158 5.61 0.60 -3.00
C MET A 158 4.63 1.80 -3.00
N PRO A 159 3.36 1.65 -3.46
CA PRO A 159 2.33 2.68 -3.33
C PRO A 159 2.13 3.18 -1.90
N GLU A 160 2.18 2.31 -0.90
CA GLU A 160 1.98 2.66 0.51
C GLU A 160 3.10 3.56 1.04
N GLY A 161 4.36 3.16 0.80
CA GLY A 161 5.52 3.97 1.15
C GLY A 161 5.46 5.34 0.48
N LEU A 162 5.16 5.38 -0.82
CA LEU A 162 4.99 6.63 -1.56
C LEU A 162 3.83 7.47 -1.01
N ALA A 163 2.70 6.88 -0.67
CA ALA A 163 1.53 7.57 -0.12
C ALA A 163 1.88 8.29 1.19
N VAL A 164 2.48 7.59 2.15
CA VAL A 164 2.92 8.19 3.42
C VAL A 164 3.97 9.28 3.18
N GLY A 165 4.92 9.04 2.28
CA GLY A 165 5.94 10.00 1.92
C GLY A 165 5.39 11.30 1.33
N VAL A 166 4.54 11.18 0.32
CA VAL A 166 3.90 12.32 -0.35
C VAL A 166 2.95 13.06 0.61
N GLY A 167 2.21 12.32 1.43
CA GLY A 167 1.35 12.87 2.48
C GLY A 167 2.14 13.78 3.42
N PHE A 168 3.23 13.30 4.02
CA PHE A 168 4.10 14.14 4.86
C PHE A 168 4.82 15.23 4.07
N GLY A 169 5.22 14.95 2.83
CA GLY A 169 5.87 15.90 1.93
C GLY A 169 5.05 17.15 1.64
N SER A 170 3.72 17.06 1.73
CA SER A 170 2.80 18.21 1.62
C SER A 170 3.02 19.27 2.71
N GLY A 171 3.66 18.90 3.82
CA GLY A 171 3.77 19.74 5.01
C GLY A 171 2.52 19.74 5.91
N ASN A 172 1.41 19.12 5.48
CA ASN A 172 0.22 18.97 6.31
C ASN A 172 0.29 17.69 7.16
N VAL A 173 0.88 17.81 8.34
CA VAL A 173 0.99 16.70 9.32
C VAL A 173 -0.39 16.20 9.76
N ALA A 174 -1.40 17.06 9.82
CA ALA A 174 -2.74 16.67 10.25
C ALA A 174 -3.39 15.68 9.26
N ASP A 175 -3.19 15.86 7.95
CA ASP A 175 -3.72 14.94 6.93
C ASP A 175 -2.85 13.68 6.80
N ALA A 176 -1.54 13.81 6.99
CA ALA A 176 -0.59 12.71 6.83
C ALA A 176 -0.65 11.67 7.96
N LEU A 177 -1.02 12.07 9.18
CA LEU A 177 -1.12 11.18 10.33
C LEU A 177 -2.23 10.11 10.20
N PRO A 178 -3.49 10.45 9.86
CA PRO A 178 -4.55 9.47 9.58
C PRO A 178 -4.10 8.46 8.51
N LEU A 179 -3.50 8.93 7.42
CA LEU A 179 -3.00 8.07 6.34
C LEU A 179 -1.91 7.11 6.83
N MET A 180 -0.90 7.61 7.55
CA MET A 180 0.17 6.80 8.13
C MET A 180 -0.37 5.73 9.08
N LEU A 181 -1.32 6.09 9.95
CA LEU A 181 -1.93 5.16 10.90
C LEU A 181 -2.77 4.11 10.20
N ALA A 182 -3.56 4.51 9.22
CA ALA A 182 -4.40 3.61 8.45
C ALA A 182 -3.57 2.56 7.69
N ILE A 183 -2.55 3.01 6.96
CA ILE A 183 -1.59 2.12 6.29
C ILE A 183 -0.94 1.22 7.34
N GLY A 184 -0.39 1.78 8.42
CA GLY A 184 0.22 0.94 9.47
C GLY A 184 -0.71 -0.13 10.04
N ILE A 185 -1.99 0.19 10.30
CA ILE A 185 -2.95 -0.78 10.83
C ILE A 185 -3.20 -1.94 9.85
N GLN A 186 -3.31 -1.65 8.55
CA GLN A 186 -3.57 -2.68 7.55
C GLN A 186 -2.32 -3.48 7.13
N ASN A 187 -1.11 -2.92 7.31
CA ASN A 187 0.15 -3.65 7.13
C ASN A 187 0.28 -4.82 8.13
N VAL A 188 -0.42 -4.81 9.27
CA VAL A 188 -0.41 -5.94 10.21
C VAL A 188 -1.08 -7.20 9.58
N PRO A 189 -2.35 -7.15 9.13
CA PRO A 189 -2.95 -8.18 8.29
C PRO A 189 -2.09 -8.64 7.11
N GLU A 190 -1.51 -7.70 6.38
CA GLU A 190 -0.72 -7.98 5.19
C GLU A 190 0.55 -8.74 5.54
N GLY A 191 1.36 -8.25 6.46
CA GLY A 191 2.59 -8.92 6.90
C GLY A 191 2.34 -10.34 7.38
N LEU A 192 1.22 -10.59 8.09
CA LEU A 192 0.81 -11.94 8.46
C LEU A 192 0.51 -12.81 7.23
N ALA A 193 -0.20 -12.27 6.23
CA ALA A 193 -0.51 -12.95 4.99
C ALA A 193 0.75 -13.37 4.23
N VAL A 194 1.73 -12.47 4.10
CA VAL A 194 3.04 -12.74 3.48
C VAL A 194 3.73 -13.91 4.18
N SER A 195 3.80 -13.86 5.51
CA SER A 195 4.44 -14.89 6.32
C SER A 195 3.75 -16.25 6.19
N VAL A 196 2.42 -16.29 6.20
CA VAL A 196 1.63 -17.53 6.07
C VAL A 196 1.80 -18.13 4.69
N ALA A 197 1.74 -17.32 3.63
CA ALA A 197 1.96 -17.79 2.27
C ALA A 197 3.39 -18.30 2.05
N ALA A 198 4.40 -17.64 2.63
CA ALA A 198 5.78 -18.13 2.64
C ALA A 198 5.89 -19.52 3.30
N ILE A 199 5.21 -19.74 4.43
CA ILE A 199 5.17 -21.05 5.11
C ILE A 199 4.47 -22.10 4.23
N ASN A 200 3.32 -21.77 3.65
CA ASN A 200 2.53 -22.68 2.81
C ASN A 200 3.27 -23.06 1.52
N ALA A 201 4.13 -22.18 1.01
CA ALA A 201 5.00 -22.47 -0.13
C ALA A 201 6.18 -23.43 0.22
N GLY A 202 6.27 -23.92 1.46
CA GLY A 202 7.28 -24.88 1.88
C GLY A 202 8.61 -24.25 2.32
N LEU A 203 8.61 -22.96 2.65
CA LEU A 203 9.78 -22.28 3.22
C LEU A 203 9.81 -22.49 4.73
N ASN A 204 10.14 -23.71 5.11
CA ASN A 204 9.88 -24.26 6.45
C ASN A 204 10.75 -23.68 7.58
N ARG A 205 11.54 -22.62 7.32
CA ARG A 205 12.34 -21.97 8.35
C ARG A 205 11.61 -20.72 8.84
N ARG A 206 11.21 -20.72 10.12
CA ARG A 206 10.56 -19.60 10.81
C ARG A 206 11.27 -18.26 10.62
N ALA A 207 12.60 -18.31 10.57
CA ALA A 207 13.43 -17.14 10.29
C ALA A 207 13.22 -16.60 8.86
N TYR A 208 12.97 -17.46 7.87
CA TYR A 208 12.71 -17.04 6.50
C TYR A 208 11.33 -16.39 6.36
N ALA A 209 10.28 -16.94 6.97
CA ALA A 209 8.94 -16.33 6.92
C ALA A 209 8.94 -14.91 7.50
N ILE A 210 9.58 -14.72 8.66
CA ILE A 210 9.77 -13.40 9.27
C ILE A 210 10.62 -12.50 8.37
N PHE A 211 11.71 -13.02 7.83
CA PHE A 211 12.60 -12.26 6.96
C PHE A 211 11.93 -11.85 5.64
N ALA A 212 11.04 -12.69 5.10
CA ALA A 212 10.24 -12.37 3.92
C ALA A 212 9.26 -11.23 4.22
N GLY A 213 8.55 -11.29 5.34
CA GLY A 213 7.68 -10.20 5.77
C GLY A 213 8.45 -8.90 6.06
N ILE A 214 9.59 -8.97 6.75
CA ILE A 214 10.48 -7.80 6.96
C ILE A 214 10.91 -7.19 5.62
N ARG A 215 11.34 -8.03 4.68
CA ARG A 215 11.80 -7.56 3.36
C ARG A 215 10.70 -6.85 2.59
N ALA A 216 9.47 -7.38 2.63
CA ALA A 216 8.32 -6.73 2.00
C ALA A 216 8.10 -5.32 2.57
N GLY A 217 8.13 -5.17 3.89
CA GLY A 217 7.91 -3.86 4.53
C GLY A 217 9.06 -2.87 4.41
N VAL A 218 10.30 -3.35 4.26
CA VAL A 218 11.49 -2.48 4.19
C VAL A 218 11.47 -1.56 2.96
N VAL A 219 10.77 -1.93 1.88
CA VAL A 219 10.65 -1.09 0.68
C VAL A 219 9.89 0.22 0.94
N GLU A 220 9.02 0.23 1.95
CA GLU A 220 8.19 1.38 2.32
C GLU A 220 9.05 2.55 2.82
N VAL A 221 10.10 2.26 3.59
CA VAL A 221 10.98 3.27 4.21
C VAL A 221 11.68 4.17 3.17
N PRO A 222 12.47 3.63 2.21
CA PRO A 222 13.12 4.47 1.22
C PRO A 222 12.12 5.18 0.31
N LEU A 223 10.95 4.59 0.03
CA LEU A 223 9.92 5.22 -0.80
C LEU A 223 9.18 6.33 -0.07
N ALA A 224 8.95 6.22 1.24
CA ALA A 224 8.41 7.30 2.05
C ALA A 224 9.36 8.50 2.10
N VAL A 225 10.66 8.24 2.30
CA VAL A 225 11.68 9.29 2.26
C VAL A 225 11.77 9.92 0.86
N ALA A 226 11.78 9.10 -0.20
CA ALA A 226 11.86 9.58 -1.57
C ALA A 226 10.62 10.40 -1.97
N GLY A 227 9.42 9.94 -1.60
CA GLY A 227 8.16 10.65 -1.83
C GLY A 227 8.14 12.01 -1.14
N ALA A 228 8.50 12.05 0.15
CA ALA A 228 8.59 13.31 0.89
C ALA A 228 9.63 14.26 0.29
N ALA A 229 10.82 13.75 -0.02
CA ALA A 229 11.90 14.55 -0.62
C ALA A 229 11.51 15.09 -2.01
N ALA A 230 10.83 14.29 -2.84
CA ALA A 230 10.41 14.71 -4.18
C ALA A 230 9.42 15.88 -4.11
N VAL A 231 8.44 15.81 -3.20
CA VAL A 231 7.47 16.91 -3.00
C VAL A 231 8.17 18.15 -2.43
N VAL A 232 9.04 18.01 -1.44
CA VAL A 232 9.77 19.15 -0.85
C VAL A 232 10.67 19.85 -1.88
N VAL A 233 11.30 19.08 -2.78
CA VAL A 233 12.17 19.64 -3.83
C VAL A 233 11.35 20.25 -4.97
N PHE A 234 10.18 19.68 -5.28
CA PHE A 234 9.33 20.12 -6.38
C PHE A 234 7.86 20.06 -5.97
N GLU A 235 7.41 21.08 -5.23
CA GLU A 235 6.05 21.19 -4.70
C GLU A 235 4.94 21.03 -5.79
N PRO A 236 5.09 21.54 -7.03
CA PRO A 236 4.12 21.28 -8.10
C PRO A 236 3.89 19.80 -8.44
N LEU A 237 4.74 18.89 -7.96
CA LEU A 237 4.55 17.45 -8.09
C LEU A 237 3.42 16.91 -7.19
N LEU A 238 3.09 17.61 -6.10
CA LEU A 238 2.22 17.12 -5.03
C LEU A 238 0.88 16.53 -5.51
N PRO A 239 0.03 17.25 -6.27
CA PRO A 239 -1.27 16.69 -6.68
C PRO A 239 -1.11 15.50 -7.63
N TYR A 240 -0.07 15.49 -8.48
CA TYR A 240 0.23 14.36 -9.35
C TYR A 240 0.71 13.14 -8.56
N ALA A 241 1.56 13.34 -7.55
CA ALA A 241 2.10 12.28 -6.72
C ALA A 241 1.03 11.65 -5.82
N MET A 242 0.13 12.46 -5.24
CA MET A 242 -1.02 11.94 -4.49
C MET A 242 -1.95 11.13 -5.39
N GLY A 243 -2.26 11.65 -6.57
CA GLY A 243 -3.03 10.91 -7.58
C GLY A 243 -2.33 9.61 -7.97
N PHE A 244 -1.02 9.65 -8.22
CA PHE A 244 -0.22 8.46 -8.57
C PHE A 244 -0.31 7.37 -7.49
N ALA A 245 -0.08 7.73 -6.22
CA ALA A 245 -0.17 6.78 -5.12
C ALA A 245 -1.58 6.18 -4.99
N ALA A 246 -2.63 7.02 -5.11
CA ALA A 246 -4.01 6.56 -5.06
C ALA A 246 -4.37 5.61 -6.21
N GLY A 247 -4.00 5.97 -7.45
CA GLY A 247 -4.26 5.14 -8.62
C GLY A 247 -3.55 3.80 -8.57
N ALA A 248 -2.30 3.79 -8.09
CA ALA A 248 -1.56 2.57 -7.88
C ALA A 248 -2.22 1.65 -6.81
N MET A 249 -2.65 2.20 -5.67
CA MET A 249 -3.39 1.43 -4.66
C MET A 249 -4.72 0.89 -5.18
N LEU A 250 -5.50 1.71 -5.89
CA LEU A 250 -6.79 1.28 -6.46
C LEU A 250 -6.60 0.15 -7.49
N PHE A 251 -5.53 0.18 -8.28
CA PHE A 251 -5.18 -0.90 -9.20
C PHE A 251 -4.92 -2.20 -8.44
N VAL A 252 -4.05 -2.19 -7.43
CA VAL A 252 -3.71 -3.37 -6.61
C VAL A 252 -4.95 -3.97 -5.93
N ILE A 253 -5.80 -3.13 -5.34
CA ILE A 253 -7.04 -3.59 -4.69
C ILE A 253 -7.94 -4.31 -5.70
N SER A 254 -8.09 -3.73 -6.89
CA SER A 254 -9.02 -4.21 -7.91
C SER A 254 -8.51 -5.45 -8.66
N ASP A 255 -7.24 -5.48 -9.05
CA ASP A 255 -6.70 -6.57 -9.86
C ASP A 255 -6.30 -7.79 -9.00
N GLU A 256 -5.96 -7.56 -7.73
CA GLU A 256 -5.34 -8.60 -6.89
C GLU A 256 -6.16 -8.93 -5.65
N ILE A 257 -6.32 -7.99 -4.71
CA ILE A 257 -6.85 -8.33 -3.37
C ILE A 257 -8.31 -8.76 -3.43
N VAL A 258 -9.16 -8.02 -4.14
CA VAL A 258 -10.59 -8.35 -4.25
C VAL A 258 -10.76 -9.69 -4.99
N PRO A 259 -10.18 -9.91 -6.20
CA PRO A 259 -10.27 -11.21 -6.87
C PRO A 259 -9.75 -12.38 -6.02
N GLU A 260 -8.58 -12.24 -5.39
CA GLU A 260 -7.96 -13.34 -4.63
C GLU A 260 -8.85 -13.81 -3.48
N THR A 261 -9.32 -12.88 -2.66
CA THR A 261 -10.18 -13.17 -1.50
C THR A 261 -11.55 -13.74 -1.87
N HIS A 262 -11.98 -13.56 -3.13
CA HIS A 262 -13.27 -14.04 -3.65
C HIS A 262 -13.18 -15.37 -4.41
N THR A 263 -12.00 -15.99 -4.51
CA THR A 263 -11.83 -17.26 -5.23
C THR A 263 -11.99 -18.50 -4.35
N ARG A 264 -11.92 -18.35 -3.02
CA ARG A 264 -11.85 -19.45 -2.04
C ARG A 264 -13.18 -19.79 -1.35
N GLY A 265 -14.30 -19.17 -1.76
CA GLY A 265 -15.61 -19.38 -1.15
C GLY A 265 -15.83 -18.62 0.17
N ASN A 266 -14.97 -17.66 0.49
CA ASN A 266 -15.04 -16.81 1.69
C ASN A 266 -15.47 -15.37 1.38
N GLU A 267 -16.13 -15.14 0.23
CA GLU A 267 -16.48 -13.82 -0.33
C GLU A 267 -17.20 -12.95 0.71
N ARG A 268 -18.13 -13.54 1.46
CA ARG A 268 -18.91 -12.81 2.47
C ARG A 268 -18.04 -12.29 3.61
N ILE A 269 -17.03 -13.05 4.04
CA ILE A 269 -16.13 -12.62 5.11
C ILE A 269 -15.14 -11.58 4.60
N ALA A 270 -14.59 -11.77 3.39
CA ALA A 270 -13.77 -10.77 2.73
C ALA A 270 -14.52 -9.44 2.57
N THR A 271 -15.78 -9.48 2.11
CA THR A 271 -16.65 -8.31 1.98
C THR A 271 -16.91 -7.62 3.32
N LEU A 272 -17.20 -8.39 4.39
CA LEU A 272 -17.39 -7.81 5.73
C LEU A 272 -16.09 -7.18 6.25
N GLY A 273 -14.95 -7.82 6.02
CA GLY A 273 -13.63 -7.26 6.30
C GLY A 273 -13.47 -5.91 5.61
N LEU A 274 -13.71 -5.84 4.31
CA LEU A 274 -13.65 -4.61 3.51
C LEU A 274 -14.53 -3.52 4.09
N MET A 275 -15.78 -3.82 4.43
CA MET A 275 -16.67 -2.84 5.05
C MET A 275 -16.14 -2.31 6.39
N VAL A 276 -15.57 -3.18 7.22
CA VAL A 276 -14.94 -2.77 8.49
C VAL A 276 -13.72 -1.89 8.24
N GLY A 277 -12.89 -2.24 7.24
CA GLY A 277 -11.72 -1.45 6.85
C GLY A 277 -12.09 -0.04 6.40
N VAL A 278 -13.11 0.07 5.53
CA VAL A 278 -13.65 1.36 5.09
C VAL A 278 -14.15 2.19 6.27
N VAL A 279 -14.95 1.60 7.16
CA VAL A 279 -15.50 2.31 8.34
C VAL A 279 -14.39 2.76 9.28
N LEU A 280 -13.38 1.93 9.51
CA LEU A 280 -12.23 2.29 10.34
C LEU A 280 -11.46 3.45 9.73
N MET A 281 -11.15 3.38 8.43
CA MET A 281 -10.41 4.44 7.75
C MET A 281 -11.16 5.76 7.80
N LEU A 282 -12.46 5.76 7.51
CA LEU A 282 -13.29 6.97 7.62
C LEU A 282 -13.36 7.51 9.04
N TYR A 283 -13.37 6.63 10.04
CA TYR A 283 -13.30 7.07 11.44
C TYR A 283 -11.95 7.74 11.75
N LEU A 284 -10.83 7.16 11.29
CA LEU A 284 -9.50 7.76 11.47
C LEU A 284 -9.42 9.11 10.78
N ASP A 285 -9.88 9.20 9.53
CA ASP A 285 -9.92 10.43 8.73
C ASP A 285 -10.70 11.55 9.45
N VAL A 286 -11.90 11.25 9.96
CA VAL A 286 -12.75 12.26 10.63
C VAL A 286 -12.30 12.56 12.07
N ALA A 287 -11.74 11.58 12.78
CA ALA A 287 -11.34 11.75 14.17
C ALA A 287 -9.95 12.41 14.33
N LEU A 288 -9.09 12.26 13.32
CA LEU A 288 -7.70 12.72 13.32
C LEU A 288 -7.39 13.77 12.24
N GLY A 289 -8.30 14.04 11.30
CA GLY A 289 -8.25 15.13 10.31
C GLY A 289 -9.03 16.36 10.74
#